data_AF-A0A919REH3-F1
#
_entry.id   AF-A0A919REH3-F1
#
_cell.length_a   1.000
_cell.length_b   1.000
_cell.length_c   1.000
_cell.angle_alpha   90.00
_cell.angle_beta   90.00
_cell.angle_gamma   90.00
#
_symmetry.space_group_name_H-M   'P 1'
#
loop_
_entity.id
_entity.type
_entity.pdbx_description
1 polymer ?
#
loop_
_entity_poly.entity_id
_entity_poly.type
_entity_poly.pdbx_seq_one_letter_code
_entity_poly.pdbx_strand_id
1 'polypeptide(L)' 'MAEVVSEESRERDRTTKPVMYSSAGIRHMWRIEQVDDRPVVYTYELDPVVAGYVPTGIHHSRLIIDIGFPVDIDLGRLLG' A
#
# COMPACT_ATOMS: atom_id res chain seq x y z
N MET A 1 6.89 3.08 1.40
CA MET A 1 5.93 4.08 1.91
C MET A 1 4.61 3.39 2.19
N ALA A 2 3.94 3.71 3.30
CA ALA A 2 2.60 3.19 3.61
C ALA A 2 1.66 4.37 3.85
N GLU A 3 0.52 4.37 3.15
CA GLU A 3 -0.49 5.44 3.21
C GLU A 3 -1.78 4.88 3.80
N VAL A 4 -2.25 5.48 4.89
CA VAL A 4 -3.58 5.20 5.44
C VAL A 4 -4.57 6.15 4.79
N VAL A 5 -5.54 5.57 4.07
CA VAL A 5 -6.52 6.35 3.31
C VAL A 5 -7.65 6.80 4.22
N SER A 6 -7.86 8.11 4.32
CA SER A 6 -9.06 8.72 4.87
C SER A 6 -9.98 9.21 3.75
N GLU A 7 -11.20 9.63 4.09
CA GLU A 7 -12.13 10.23 3.13
C GLU A 7 -11.53 11.48 2.46
N GLU A 8 -10.80 12.31 3.21
CA GLU A 8 -10.19 13.55 2.75
C GLU A 8 -8.92 13.34 1.89
N SER A 9 -8.23 12.22 2.07
CA SER A 9 -6.99 11.89 1.34
C SER A 9 -7.24 10.94 0.17
N ARG A 10 -8.41 10.29 0.10
CA ARG A 10 -8.75 9.23 -0.85
C ARG A 10 -8.36 9.48 -2.28
N GLU A 11 -8.71 10.64 -2.82
CA GLU A 11 -8.39 10.97 -4.21
C GLU A 11 -6.86 11.04 -4.39
N ARG A 12 -6.17 11.85 -3.58
CA ARG A 12 -4.72 12.03 -3.68
C ARG A 12 -3.95 10.74 -3.44
N ASP A 13 -4.37 9.92 -2.49
CA ASP A 13 -3.72 8.64 -2.17
C ASP A 13 -3.88 7.60 -3.28
N ARG A 14 -4.94 7.71 -4.08
CA ARG A 14 -5.21 6.80 -5.21
C ARG A 14 -4.65 7.30 -6.54
N THR A 15 -4.39 8.60 -6.69
CA THR A 15 -3.96 9.18 -7.98
C THR A 15 -2.63 9.94 -7.86
N THR A 16 -2.60 11.07 -7.18
CA THR A 16 -1.47 12.01 -7.19
C THR A 16 -0.23 11.48 -6.46
N LYS A 17 -0.39 10.94 -5.26
CA LYS A 17 0.73 10.46 -4.43
C LYS A 17 1.50 9.30 -5.07
N PRO A 18 0.85 8.26 -5.64
CA PRO A 18 1.57 7.20 -6.35
C PRO A 18 2.53 7.74 -7.43
N VAL A 19 2.10 8.74 -8.21
CA VAL A 19 2.95 9.35 -9.26
C VAL A 19 4.13 10.12 -8.65
N MET A 20 3.91 10.85 -7.57
CA MET A 20 4.98 11.57 -6.85
C MET A 20 6.01 10.60 -6.27
N TYR A 21 5.56 9.49 -5.69
CA TYR A 21 6.43 8.50 -5.06
C TYR A 21 7.21 7.66 -6.07
N SER A 22 6.58 7.28 -7.20
CA SER A 22 7.29 6.59 -8.27
C SER A 22 8.39 7.47 -8.88
N SER A 23 8.10 8.77 -9.08
CA SER A 23 9.08 9.75 -9.56
C SER A 23 10.26 9.93 -8.58
N ALA A 24 10.01 9.76 -7.28
CA ALA A 24 11.05 9.80 -6.25
C ALA A 24 11.80 8.45 -6.08
N GLY A 25 11.47 7.42 -6.86
CA GLY A 25 12.13 6.11 -6.82
C GLY A 25 11.78 5.25 -5.60
N ILE A 26 10.65 5.51 -4.94
CA ILE A 26 10.23 4.73 -3.77
C ILE A 26 9.82 3.34 -4.24
N ARG A 27 10.61 2.32 -3.88
CA ARG A 27 10.43 0.94 -4.38
C ARG A 27 9.10 0.31 -3.97
N HIS A 28 8.72 0.40 -2.70
CA HIS A 28 7.50 -0.24 -2.18
C HIS A 28 6.50 0.81 -1.72
N MET A 29 5.26 0.70 -2.19
CA MET A 29 4.14 1.54 -1.78
C MET A 29 2.99 0.67 -1.32
N TRP A 30 2.48 0.90 -0.10
CA TRP A 30 1.30 0.23 0.42
C TRP A 30 0.19 1.25 0.62
N ARG A 31 -1.02 0.91 0.20
CA ARG A 31 -2.24 1.69 0.43
C ARG A 31 -3.14 0.90 1.38
N ILE A 32 -3.44 1.48 2.52
CA ILE A 32 -4.23 0.87 3.58
C ILE A 32 -5.62 1.53 3.55
N GLU A 33 -6.65 0.77 3.20
CA GLU A 33 -8.04 1.24 3.16
C GLU A 33 -8.89 0.57 4.24
N GLN A 34 -9.95 1.22 4.68
CA GLN A 34 -10.97 0.60 5.52
C GLN A 34 -12.11 0.09 4.62
N VAL A 35 -12.35 -1.22 4.66
CA VAL A 35 -13.42 -1.92 3.93
C VAL A 35 -14.20 -2.76 4.92
N ASP A 36 -15.51 -2.54 5.02
CA ASP A 36 -16.39 -3.21 5.99
C ASP A 36 -15.83 -3.18 7.43
N ASP A 37 -15.39 -2.01 7.87
CA ASP A 37 -14.76 -1.75 9.18
C ASP A 37 -13.47 -2.53 9.45
N ARG A 38 -12.80 -3.03 8.40
CA ARG A 38 -11.55 -3.79 8.50
C ARG A 38 -10.46 -3.17 7.63
N PRO A 39 -9.19 -3.18 8.08
CA PRO A 39 -8.09 -2.68 7.27
C PRO A 39 -7.76 -3.68 6.15
N VAL A 40 -7.66 -3.15 4.93
CA VAL A 40 -7.21 -3.87 3.73
C VAL A 40 -5.95 -3.20 3.22
N VAL A 41 -4.87 -3.97 3.07
CA VAL A 41 -3.60 -3.47 2.54
C VAL A 41 -3.46 -3.88 1.09
N TYR A 42 -3.36 -2.88 0.21
CA TYR A 42 -2.96 -3.03 -1.19
C TYR A 42 -1.45 -2.79 -1.27
N THR A 43 -0.71 -3.75 -1.81
CA THR A 43 0.75 -3.66 -1.95
C THR A 43 1.14 -3.43 -3.39
N TYR A 44 2.15 -2.59 -3.59
CA TYR A 44 2.68 -2.22 -4.88
C TYR A 44 4.20 -2.19 -4.88
N GLU A 45 4.80 -2.50 -6.02
CA GLU A 45 6.22 -2.34 -6.28
C GLU A 45 6.45 -1.44 -7.50
N LEU A 46 7.51 -0.62 -7.45
CA LEU A 46 7.91 0.24 -8.56
C LEU A 46 8.51 -0.62 -9.67
N ASP A 47 7.83 -0.67 -10.82
CA ASP A 47 8.34 -1.28 -12.03
C ASP A 47 9.19 -0.26 -12.81
N PRO A 48 10.48 -0.53 -13.03
CA PRO A 48 11.38 0.39 -13.73
C PRO A 48 11.09 0.51 -15.24
N VAL A 49 10.43 -0.49 -15.84
CA VAL A 49 10.04 -0.48 -17.26
C VAL A 49 8.80 0.39 -17.46
N VAL A 50 7.83 0.28 -16.55
CA VAL A 50 6.59 1.06 -16.59
C VAL A 50 6.76 2.47 -15.97
N ALA A 51 7.87 2.69 -15.24
CA ALA A 51 8.13 3.89 -14.45
C ALA A 51 6.98 4.21 -13.47
N GLY A 52 6.35 3.17 -12.93
CA GLY A 52 5.14 3.27 -12.14
C GLY A 52 4.91 2.05 -11.26
N TYR A 53 3.90 2.14 -10.40
CA TYR A 53 3.57 1.08 -9.46
C TYR A 53 2.75 -0.04 -10.11
N VAL A 54 3.18 -1.29 -9.89
CA VAL A 54 2.44 -2.50 -10.23
C VAL A 54 1.93 -3.18 -8.95
N PRO A 55 0.69 -3.73 -8.94
CA PRO A 55 0.15 -4.38 -7.76
C PRO A 55 0.86 -5.71 -7.50
N THR A 56 1.22 -5.95 -6.23
CA THR A 56 1.82 -7.20 -5.76
C THR A 56 0.89 -7.98 -4.84
N GLY A 57 -0.19 -7.38 -4.34
CA GLY A 57 -1.18 -8.08 -3.52
C GLY A 57 -2.29 -7.20 -2.93
N ILE A 58 -3.32 -7.87 -2.41
CA ILE A 58 -4.42 -7.29 -1.62
C ILE A 58 -4.63 -8.20 -0.42
N HIS A 59 -4.54 -7.64 0.79
CA HIS A 59 -4.46 -8.40 2.04
C HIS A 59 -5.51 -7.90 3.04
N HIS A 60 -6.35 -8.81 3.58
CA HIS A 60 -7.52 -8.45 4.40
C HIS A 60 -7.41 -8.85 5.88
N SER A 61 -6.50 -9.76 6.24
CA SER A 61 -6.41 -10.28 7.62
C SER A 61 -4.96 -10.35 8.10
N ARG A 62 -4.05 -10.74 7.22
CA ARG A 62 -2.63 -10.81 7.52
C ARG A 62 -1.85 -10.41 6.27
N LEU A 63 -0.81 -9.61 6.45
CA LEU A 63 0.18 -9.31 5.43
C LEU A 63 1.40 -10.17 5.69
N ILE A 64 1.67 -11.14 4.82
CA ILE A 64 2.91 -11.94 4.84
C ILE A 64 3.58 -11.78 3.49
N ILE A 65 4.71 -11.07 3.45
CA ILE A 65 5.48 -10.83 2.23
C ILE A 65 6.98 -10.78 2.55
N ASP A 66 7.81 -10.88 1.52
CA ASP A 66 9.24 -10.60 1.60
C ASP A 66 9.56 -9.43 0.68
N ILE A 67 10.13 -8.36 1.24
CA ILE A 67 10.55 -7.14 0.51
C ILE A 67 12.06 -6.90 0.65
N GLY A 68 12.84 -7.97 0.81
CA GLY A 68 14.25 -7.95 1.24
C GLY A 68 14.43 -8.34 2.72
N PHE A 69 13.33 -8.57 3.41
CA PHE A 69 13.21 -9.15 4.74
C PHE A 69 11.75 -9.61 4.94
N PRO A 70 11.49 -10.61 5.80
CA PRO A 70 10.14 -11.07 6.06
C PRO A 70 9.33 -10.00 6.80
N VAL A 71 8.15 -9.70 6.26
CA VAL A 71 7.11 -8.90 6.90
C VAL A 71 5.96 -9.82 7.25
N ASP A 72 5.52 -9.75 8.50
CA ASP A 72 4.37 -10.49 9.00
C ASP A 72 3.55 -9.59 9.93
N ILE A 73 2.40 -9.12 9.44
CA ILE A 73 1.53 -8.18 10.15
C ILE A 73 0.11 -8.76 10.24
N ASP A 74 -0.40 -8.89 11.46
CA ASP A 74 -1.83 -9.15 11.71
C ASP A 74 -2.62 -7.85 11.53
N LEU A 75 -3.36 -7.75 10.43
CA LEU A 75 -4.13 -6.57 10.07
C LEU A 75 -5.34 -6.39 10.98
N GLY A 76 -5.89 -7.49 11.51
CA GLY A 76 -7.05 -7.45 12.42
C GLY A 76 -6.77 -6.73 13.74
N ARG A 77 -5.49 -6.47 14.06
CA ARG A 77 -5.05 -5.76 15.27
C ARG A 77 -4.61 -4.32 15.02
N LEU A 78 -4.68 -3.83 13.79
CA LEU A 78 -4.26 -2.46 13.45
C LEU A 78 -5.31 -1.40 13.79
N LEU A 79 -6.55 -1.79 14.09
CA LEU A 79 -7.59 -0.88 14.56
C LEU A 79 -7.62 -0.89 16.09
N GLY A 80 -7.16 0.21 16.68
CA GLY A 80 -7.28 0.56 18.09
C GLY A 80 -7.92 1.93 18.23
#